data_AF-A0A128FJH4-F1
#
_entry.id   AF-A0A128FJH4-F1
#
_cell.length_a   1.000
_cell.length_b   1.000
_cell.length_c   1.000
_cell.angle_alpha   90.00
_cell.angle_beta   90.00
_cell.angle_gamma   90.00
#
_symmetry.space_group_name_H-M   'P 1'
#
loop_
_entity.id
_entity.type
_entity.pdbx_description
1 polymer ?
#
loop_
_entity_poly.entity_id
_entity_poly.type
_entity_poly.pdbx_seq_one_letter_code
_entity_poly.pdbx_strand_id
1 'polypeptide(L)'
;MGSQHSCVEAYVIEASGDKIRVKVLDKSIEQSLSAYGFEYHNEWNEWQIQGDESAKCEIFHWLRDMGGCFANGPAGWPPGAIFELLREQNKLSGDFRSISWRGPNDYYVEIK
;
A
#
# COMPACT_ATOMS: atom_id res chain seq x y z
N MET A 1 -26.35 5.03 13.21
CA MET A 1 -24.95 5.37 13.50
C MET A 1 -24.10 4.23 12.98
N GLY A 2 -23.75 4.27 11.69
CA GLY A 2 -22.90 3.24 11.08
C GLY A 2 -21.46 3.66 11.23
N SER A 3 -20.72 3.01 12.13
CA SER A 3 -19.28 3.15 12.20
C SER A 3 -18.71 2.72 10.85
N GLN A 4 -18.32 3.68 10.00
CA GLN A 4 -17.45 3.42 8.85
C GLN A 4 -16.09 3.03 9.43
N HIS A 5 -15.95 1.77 9.83
CA HIS A 5 -14.66 1.13 9.87
C HIS A 5 -14.24 1.01 8.40
N SER A 6 -13.47 1.98 7.91
CA SER A 6 -12.71 1.81 6.68
C SER A 6 -11.80 0.61 6.92
N CYS A 7 -12.27 -0.58 6.57
CA CYS A 7 -11.55 -1.83 6.77
C CYS A 7 -10.34 -1.77 5.85
N VAL A 8 -9.17 -1.46 6.43
CA VAL A 8 -7.91 -1.47 5.68
C VAL A 8 -7.52 -2.93 5.58
N GLU A 9 -7.64 -3.50 4.38
CA GLU A 9 -7.30 -4.91 4.13
C GLU A 9 -5.78 -5.11 4.09
N ALA A 10 -5.08 -4.17 3.46
CA ALA A 10 -3.63 -4.15 3.40
C ALA A 10 -3.11 -2.72 3.25
N TYR A 11 -1.84 -2.52 3.61
CA TYR A 11 -1.15 -1.27 3.36
C TYR A 11 0.29 -1.46 2.91
N VAL A 12 0.72 -0.63 1.95
CA VAL A 12 2.10 -0.58 1.49
C VAL A 12 2.94 0.08 2.57
N ILE A 13 3.98 -0.60 3.04
CA ILE A 13 4.91 -0.12 4.08
C ILE A 13 6.21 0.43 3.50
N GLU A 14 6.63 -0.10 2.35
CA GLU A 14 7.85 0.31 1.66
C GLU A 14 7.65 0.14 0.17
N ALA A 15 8.11 1.13 -0.59
CA ALA A 15 8.16 1.06 -2.04
C ALA A 15 9.39 1.79 -2.61
N SER A 16 10.44 1.93 -1.78
CA SER A 16 11.69 2.56 -2.17
C SER A 16 12.50 1.61 -3.08
N GLY A 17 13.09 2.15 -4.14
CA GLY A 17 13.88 1.35 -5.09
C GLY A 17 13.05 0.39 -5.93
N ASP A 18 13.50 -0.85 -6.05
CA ASP A 18 12.90 -1.94 -6.85
C ASP A 18 12.00 -2.89 -6.03
N LYS A 19 11.75 -2.57 -4.76
CA LYS A 19 11.02 -3.45 -3.84
C LYS A 19 9.76 -2.80 -3.35
N ILE A 20 8.68 -3.57 -3.29
CA ILE A 20 7.41 -3.16 -2.72
C ILE A 20 7.04 -4.16 -1.63
N ARG A 21 6.87 -3.66 -0.40
CA ARG A 21 6.42 -4.45 0.74
C ARG A 21 5.05 -3.99 1.20
N VAL A 22 4.20 -4.96 1.48
CA VAL A 22 2.81 -4.79 1.85
C VAL A 22 2.57 -5.56 3.13
N LYS A 23 1.92 -4.90 4.09
CA LYS A 23 1.45 -5.53 5.32
C LYS A 23 -0.05 -5.78 5.20
N VAL A 24 -0.43 -7.03 5.40
CA VAL A 24 -1.82 -7.47 5.36
C VAL A 24 -2.41 -7.38 6.76
N LEU A 25 -3.59 -6.77 6.86
CA LEU A 25 -4.41 -6.72 8.06
C LEU A 25 -5.61 -7.66 7.97
N ASP A 26 -6.15 -7.86 6.75
CA ASP A 26 -7.20 -8.83 6.45
C ASP A 26 -6.68 -9.92 5.51
N LYS A 27 -6.74 -11.18 5.95
CA LYS A 27 -6.26 -12.33 5.19
C LYS A 27 -7.05 -12.60 3.90
N SER A 28 -8.22 -11.97 3.72
CA SER A 28 -8.99 -12.04 2.48
C SER A 28 -8.17 -11.72 1.23
N ILE A 29 -7.19 -10.81 1.35
CA ILE A 29 -6.37 -10.32 0.23
C ILE A 29 -5.14 -11.19 -0.06
N GLU A 30 -4.76 -12.12 0.83
CA GLU A 30 -3.55 -12.93 0.70
C GLU A 30 -3.55 -13.79 -0.58
N GLN A 31 -4.71 -14.33 -0.95
CA GLN A 31 -4.84 -15.09 -2.19
C GLN A 31 -4.62 -14.21 -3.42
N SER A 32 -5.13 -12.98 -3.42
CA SER A 32 -4.93 -12.01 -4.50
C SER A 32 -3.46 -11.60 -4.62
N LEU A 33 -2.77 -11.36 -3.50
CA LEU A 33 -1.34 -11.05 -3.46
C LEU A 33 -0.50 -12.19 -4.03
N SER A 34 -0.76 -13.41 -3.57
CA SER A 34 -0.06 -14.59 -4.09
C SER A 34 -0.31 -14.81 -5.58
N ALA A 35 -1.55 -14.63 -6.05
CA ALA A 35 -1.90 -14.78 -7.46
C ALA A 35 -1.27 -13.71 -8.36
N TYR A 36 -1.08 -12.49 -7.84
CA TYR A 36 -0.37 -11.42 -8.55
C TYR A 36 1.13 -11.71 -8.67
N GLY A 37 1.71 -12.42 -7.71
CA GLY A 37 3.13 -12.77 -7.67
C GLY A 37 3.89 -12.20 -6.47
N PHE A 38 3.20 -11.73 -5.43
CA PHE A 38 3.86 -11.39 -4.17
C PHE A 38 4.29 -12.67 -3.43
N GLU A 39 5.45 -12.58 -2.79
CA GLU A 39 6.01 -13.62 -1.94
C GLU A 39 5.77 -13.26 -0.46
N TYR A 40 5.34 -14.24 0.32
CA TYR A 40 5.07 -14.06 1.74
C TYR A 40 6.33 -14.29 2.59
N HIS A 41 6.66 -13.31 3.43
CA HIS A 41 7.77 -13.36 4.39
C HIS A 41 7.25 -13.63 5.79
N ASN A 42 7.48 -14.85 6.28
CA ASN A 42 7.06 -15.31 7.60
C ASN A 42 7.75 -14.58 8.76
N GLU A 43 8.99 -14.12 8.61
CA GLU A 43 9.73 -13.41 9.66
C GLU A 43 9.11 -12.07 10.03
N TRP A 44 8.51 -11.39 9.06
CA TRP A 44 7.95 -10.04 9.21
C TRP A 44 6.43 -10.00 9.08
N ASN A 45 5.81 -11.13 8.69
CA ASN A 45 4.39 -11.23 8.34
C ASN A 45 4.01 -10.17 7.28
N GLU A 46 4.83 -10.10 6.24
CA GLU A 46 4.77 -9.10 5.16
C GLU A 46 4.79 -9.81 3.80
N TRP A 47 4.15 -9.21 2.81
CA TRP A 47 4.20 -9.65 1.41
C TRP A 47 5.14 -8.73 0.64
N GLN A 48 6.01 -9.28 -0.19
CA GLN A 48 6.93 -8.50 -1.01
C GLN A 48 6.85 -8.88 -2.48
N ILE A 49 7.15 -7.92 -3.34
CA ILE A 49 7.40 -8.16 -4.76
C ILE A 49 8.51 -7.25 -5.23
N GLN A 50 9.32 -7.73 -6.17
CA GLN A 50 10.33 -6.92 -6.85
C GLN A 50 9.78 -6.46 -8.21
N GLY A 51 10.04 -5.20 -8.55
CA GLY A 51 9.57 -4.61 -9.79
C GLY A 51 10.35 -3.34 -10.12
N ASP A 52 10.58 -3.12 -11.40
CA ASP A 52 11.08 -1.84 -11.90
C ASP A 52 10.01 -0.74 -11.73
N GLU A 53 10.32 0.46 -12.21
CA GLU A 53 9.41 1.59 -12.11
C GLU A 53 8.06 1.36 -12.83
N SER A 54 8.06 0.63 -13.94
CA SER A 54 6.84 0.31 -14.69
C SER A 54 5.97 -0.66 -13.90
N ALA A 55 6.56 -1.76 -13.44
CA ALA A 55 5.89 -2.74 -12.61
C ALA A 55 5.35 -2.09 -11.33
N LYS A 56 6.09 -1.16 -10.73
CA LYS A 56 5.62 -0.41 -9.56
C LYS A 56 4.35 0.37 -9.81
N CYS A 57 4.24 1.05 -10.95
CA CYS A 57 3.02 1.79 -11.30
C CYS A 57 1.83 0.82 -11.44
N GLU A 58 2.02 -0.31 -12.10
CA GLU A 58 0.98 -1.34 -12.24
C GLU A 58 0.56 -1.93 -10.89
N ILE A 59 1.53 -2.24 -10.03
CA ILE A 59 1.29 -2.76 -8.68
C ILE A 59 0.55 -1.74 -7.83
N PHE A 60 0.94 -0.46 -7.89
CA PHE A 60 0.29 0.60 -7.13
C PHE A 60 -1.15 0.81 -7.58
N HIS A 61 -1.39 0.79 -8.90
CA HIS A 61 -2.73 0.86 -9.46
C HIS A 61 -3.58 -0.31 -8.98
N TRP A 62 -3.06 -1.53 -9.08
CA TRP A 62 -3.78 -2.74 -8.68
C TRP A 62 -4.09 -2.77 -7.17
N LEU A 63 -3.12 -2.40 -6.32
CA LEU A 63 -3.32 -2.29 -4.87
C LEU A 63 -4.39 -1.24 -4.51
N ARG A 64 -4.39 -0.09 -5.20
CA ARG A 64 -5.40 0.95 -5.02
C ARG A 64 -6.80 0.43 -5.37
N ASP A 65 -6.96 -0.24 -6.50
CA ASP A 65 -8.27 -0.71 -6.98
C ASP A 65 -8.87 -1.79 -6.08
N MET A 66 -8.03 -2.58 -5.43
CA MET A 66 -8.46 -3.52 -4.40
C MET A 66 -8.74 -2.86 -3.04
N GLY A 67 -8.56 -1.55 -2.88
CA GLY A 67 -8.82 -0.85 -1.63
C GLY A 67 -7.62 -0.79 -0.66
N GLY A 68 -6.43 -1.21 -1.11
CA GLY A 68 -5.18 -1.10 -0.37
C GLY A 68 -4.81 0.35 -0.03
N CYS A 69 -4.17 0.52 1.12
CA CYS A 69 -3.72 1.83 1.59
C CYS A 69 -2.20 2.01 1.38
N PHE A 70 -1.75 3.26 1.35
CA PHE A 70 -0.34 3.60 1.22
C PHE A 70 0.14 4.28 2.49
N ALA A 71 1.13 3.70 3.17
CA ALA A 71 1.63 4.27 4.40
C ALA A 71 2.19 5.67 4.14
N ASN A 72 1.80 6.59 5.01
CA ASN A 72 2.39 7.91 5.13
C ASN A 72 3.06 7.99 6.50
N GLY A 73 4.36 8.23 6.50
CA GLY A 73 5.19 8.06 7.69
C GLY A 73 6.47 8.90 7.60
N PRO A 74 7.11 9.16 8.75
CA PRO A 74 8.23 10.10 8.85
C PRO A 74 9.54 9.59 8.24
N ALA A 75 9.63 8.32 7.85
CA ALA A 75 10.86 7.74 7.34
C ALA A 75 11.02 7.96 5.83
N GLY A 76 11.81 8.99 5.49
CA GLY A 76 12.44 9.20 4.17
C GLY A 76 11.50 9.43 3.00
N TRP A 77 10.93 8.34 2.47
CA TRP A 77 10.08 8.31 1.29
C TRP A 77 8.90 7.36 1.51
N PRO A 78 7.81 7.84 2.12
CA PRO A 78 6.64 7.00 2.35
C PRO A 78 5.98 6.59 1.03
N PRO A 79 5.40 5.39 0.94
CA PRO A 79 4.64 4.94 -0.23
C PRO A 79 3.58 5.92 -0.71
N GLY A 80 2.94 6.66 0.20
CA GLY A 80 2.00 7.73 -0.16
C GLY A 80 2.64 8.85 -0.98
N ALA A 81 3.84 9.32 -0.60
CA ALA A 81 4.57 10.35 -1.36
C ALA A 81 5.06 9.82 -2.71
N ILE A 82 5.42 8.53 -2.78
CA ILE A 82 5.79 7.87 -4.06
C ILE A 82 4.57 7.83 -4.99
N PHE A 83 3.38 7.51 -4.47
CA PHE A 83 2.15 7.55 -5.26
C PHE A 83 1.87 8.96 -5.79
N GLU A 84 1.96 9.98 -4.92
CA GLU A 84 1.78 11.38 -5.31
C GLU A 84 2.77 11.80 -6.42
N LEU A 85 4.05 11.45 -6.27
CA LEU A 85 5.06 11.71 -7.29
C LEU A 85 4.73 11.02 -8.64
N LEU A 86 4.34 9.75 -8.60
CA LEU A 86 3.95 9.01 -9.81
C LEU A 86 2.68 9.59 -10.45
N ARG A 87 1.76 10.13 -9.66
CA ARG A 87 0.58 10.86 -10.13
C ARG A 87 0.96 12.17 -10.82
N GLU A 88 1.87 12.95 -10.22
CA GLU A 88 2.40 14.18 -10.84
C GLU A 88 3.13 13.90 -12.17
N GLN A 89 3.78 12.74 -12.27
CA GLN A 89 4.40 12.26 -13.51
C GLN A 89 3.41 11.69 -14.55
N ASN A 90 2.09 11.73 -14.29
CA ASN A 90 1.04 11.12 -15.12
C ASN A 90 1.17 9.59 -15.30
N LYS A 91 1.89 8.90 -14.40
CA LYS A 91 2.02 7.43 -14.41
C LYS A 91 0.91 6.75 -13.62
N LEU A 92 0.37 7.45 -12.61
CA LEU A 92 -0.81 7.07 -11.85
C LEU A 92 -1.89 8.14 -11.96
N SER A 93 -3.13 7.77 -11.68
CA SER A 93 -4.27 8.68 -11.68
C SER A 93 -5.24 8.33 -10.54
N GLY A 94 -6.24 9.17 -10.32
CA GLY A 94 -7.28 8.93 -9.32
C GLY A 94 -6.82 9.16 -7.88
N ASP A 95 -7.77 8.93 -6.98
CA ASP A 95 -7.57 9.09 -5.56
C ASP A 95 -7.02 7.79 -4.95
N PHE A 96 -6.21 7.90 -3.91
CA PHE A 96 -5.72 6.75 -3.15
C PHE A 96 -5.96 6.92 -1.66
N ARG A 97 -6.00 5.80 -0.94
CA ARG A 97 -6.12 5.79 0.51
C ARG A 97 -4.73 5.91 1.14
N SER A 98 -4.47 6.98 1.85
CA SER A 98 -3.25 7.16 2.64
C SER A 98 -3.52 6.78 4.08
N ILE A 99 -2.70 5.88 4.64
CA ILE A 99 -2.81 5.48 6.05
C ILE A 99 -1.66 6.11 6.86
N SER A 100 -2.00 6.79 7.95
CA SER A 100 -1.06 7.45 8.84
C SER A 100 -1.29 7.01 10.28
N TRP A 101 -0.21 6.77 11.04
CA TRP A 101 -0.29 6.35 12.45
C TRP A 101 -0.20 7.57 13.39
N ARG A 102 -1.12 7.66 14.35
CA ARG A 102 -1.09 8.65 15.45
C ARG A 102 -0.48 8.08 16.72
N GLY A 103 -0.46 6.76 16.85
CA GLY A 103 0.14 6.05 17.96
C GLY A 103 0.14 4.54 17.74
N PRO A 104 0.66 3.76 18.69
CA PRO A 104 0.57 2.30 18.66
C PRO A 104 -0.91 1.88 18.60
N ASN A 105 -1.29 1.18 17.52
CA ASN A 105 -2.67 0.74 17.23
C ASN A 105 -3.69 1.85 16.91
N ASP A 106 -3.28 3.12 16.77
CA ASP A 106 -4.16 4.20 16.35
C ASP A 106 -3.71 4.77 15.00
N TYR A 107 -4.57 4.62 13.99
CA TYR A 107 -4.33 5.11 12.64
C TYR A 107 -5.57 5.82 12.09
N TYR A 108 -5.31 6.71 11.14
CA TYR A 108 -6.33 7.35 10.34
C TYR A 108 -6.03 7.15 8.86
N VAL A 109 -7.10 7.05 8.08
CA VAL A 109 -7.03 6.90 6.62
C VAL A 109 -7.63 8.14 5.99
N GLU A 110 -6.91 8.70 5.02
CA GLU A 110 -7.33 9.87 4.25
C GLU A 110 -7.40 9.47 2.78
N ILE A 111 -8.32 10.09 2.03
CA ILE A 111 -8.38 9.95 0.57
C ILE A 111 -7.62 11.14 -0.01
N LYS A 112 -6.63 10.86 -0.86
CA LYS A 112 -5.69 11.84 -1.45
C LYS A 112 -5.67 11.79 -2.96
#